data_AF-A0AB37HNR5-F1
#
_entry.id   AF-A0AB37HNR5-F1
#
_cell.length_a   1.000
_cell.length_b   1.000
_cell.length_c   1.000
_cell.angle_alpha   90.00
_cell.angle_beta   90.00
_cell.angle_gamma   90.00
#
_symmetry.space_group_name_H-M   'P 1'
#
loop_
_entity.id
_entity.type
_entity.pdbx_description
1 polymer ?
#
loop_
_entity_poly.entity_id
_entity_poly.type
_entity_poly.pdbx_seq_one_letter_code
_entity_poly.pdbx_strand_id
1 'polypeptide(L)'
;MVPEVVVELVNELKSKYTVKVILEALDIPKSNYYRWKNKDFSISEDEREIIELCKKHRFTYGYRKITALLNRKNNKPINHKKVQRIIVTLLDI
;
A
#
# COMPACT_ATOMS: atom_id res chain seq x y z
N MET A 1 12.80 -3.79 -4.61
CA MET A 1 12.17 -2.89 -5.60
C MET A 1 10.67 -2.85 -5.34
N VAL A 2 10.04 -1.68 -5.34
CA VAL A 2 8.60 -1.53 -5.06
C VAL A 2 7.80 -1.94 -6.30
N PRO A 3 6.86 -2.90 -6.22
CA PRO A 3 6.10 -3.37 -7.38
C PRO A 3 5.35 -2.28 -8.16
N GLU A 4 4.84 -1.27 -7.46
CA GLU A 4 4.14 -0.12 -8.05
C GLU A 4 5.05 0.65 -9.03
N VAL A 5 6.25 1.02 -8.56
CA VAL A 5 7.27 1.71 -9.36
C VAL A 5 7.66 0.91 -10.61
N VAL A 6 7.73 -0.41 -10.50
CA VAL A 6 8.01 -1.28 -11.65
C VAL A 6 6.89 -1.20 -12.69
N VAL A 7 5.64 -1.26 -12.24
CA VAL A 7 4.48 -1.22 -13.14
C VAL A 7 4.39 0.14 -13.85
N GLU A 8 4.65 1.24 -13.14
CA GLU A 8 4.72 2.59 -13.71
C GLU A 8 5.83 2.71 -14.75
N LEU A 9 7.06 2.31 -14.39
CA LEU A 9 8.21 2.37 -15.29
C LEU A 9 7.99 1.54 -16.57
N VAL A 10 7.47 0.33 -16.44
CA VAL A 10 7.14 -0.50 -17.61
C VAL A 10 6.05 0.16 -18.46
N ASN A 11 5.06 0.83 -17.86
CA ASN A 11 4.02 1.54 -18.60
C ASN A 11 4.54 2.73 -19.39
N GLU A 12 5.55 3.45 -18.89
CA GLU A 12 6.21 4.55 -19.60
C GLU A 12 7.09 4.04 -20.75
N LEU A 13 7.89 3.00 -20.47
CA LEU A 13 8.90 2.50 -21.40
C LEU A 13 8.37 1.53 -22.46
N LYS A 14 7.19 0.91 -22.26
CA LYS A 14 6.60 -0.04 -23.23
C LYS A 14 6.34 0.55 -24.62
N SER A 15 6.34 1.89 -24.73
CA SER A 15 6.22 2.60 -26.01
C SER A 15 7.49 2.52 -26.87
N LYS A 16 8.66 2.36 -26.23
CA LYS A 16 9.98 2.35 -26.88
C LYS A 16 10.66 0.99 -26.85
N TYR A 17 10.39 0.19 -25.82
CA TYR A 17 11.03 -1.12 -25.61
C TYR A 17 9.98 -2.20 -25.35
N THR A 18 10.32 -3.44 -25.67
CA THR A 18 9.45 -4.57 -25.33
C THR A 18 9.45 -4.80 -23.82
N VAL A 19 8.29 -5.20 -23.27
CA VAL A 19 8.15 -5.55 -21.84
C VAL A 19 9.18 -6.60 -21.43
N LYS A 20 9.53 -7.55 -22.30
CA LYS A 20 10.55 -8.57 -22.04
C LYS A 20 11.92 -7.94 -21.73
N VAL A 21 12.38 -7.03 -22.58
CA VAL A 21 13.70 -6.37 -22.43
C VAL A 21 13.74 -5.51 -21.18
N ILE A 22 12.65 -4.77 -20.88
CA ILE A 22 12.57 -3.94 -19.67
C ILE A 22 12.67 -4.82 -18.41
N LEU A 23 11.93 -5.94 -18.38
CA LEU A 23 11.95 -6.84 -17.23
C LEU A 23 13.27 -7.58 -17.05
N GLU A 24 13.94 -7.95 -18.15
CA GLU A 24 15.28 -8.53 -18.11
C GLU A 24 16.31 -7.53 -17.56
N ALA A 25 16.23 -6.26 -17.94
CA ALA A 25 17.10 -5.21 -17.41
C ALA A 25 16.89 -4.93 -15.91
N LEU A 26 15.67 -5.17 -15.41
CA LEU A 26 15.33 -5.00 -13.99
C LEU A 26 15.52 -6.27 -13.15
N ASP A 27 15.92 -7.39 -13.77
CA ASP A 27 15.99 -8.73 -13.17
C ASP A 27 14.66 -9.18 -12.54
N ILE A 28 13.55 -8.95 -13.25
CA ILE A 28 12.19 -9.26 -12.78
C ILE A 28 11.58 -10.39 -13.61
N PRO A 29 11.17 -11.50 -12.97
CA PRO A 29 10.42 -12.55 -13.65
C PRO A 29 9.10 -12.01 -14.24
N LYS A 30 8.77 -12.41 -15.47
CA LYS A 30 7.51 -12.03 -16.13
C LYS A 30 6.27 -12.35 -15.27
N SER A 31 6.27 -13.47 -14.57
CA SER A 31 5.17 -13.88 -13.68
C SER A 31 4.93 -12.86 -12.56
N ASN A 32 6.00 -12.33 -11.96
CA ASN A 32 5.90 -11.29 -10.94
C ASN A 32 5.30 -10.00 -11.52
N TYR A 33 5.81 -9.56 -12.67
CA TYR A 33 5.29 -8.36 -13.34
C TYR A 33 3.78 -8.47 -13.63
N TYR A 34 3.33 -9.56 -14.25
CA TYR A 34 1.90 -9.70 -14.58
C TYR A 34 1.03 -9.85 -13.33
N ARG A 35 1.56 -10.43 -12.24
CA ARG A 35 0.89 -10.45 -10.94
C ARG A 35 0.74 -9.03 -10.37
N TRP A 36 1.76 -8.18 -10.53
CA TRP A 36 1.75 -6.79 -10.06
C TRP A 36 0.91 -5.88 -10.95
N LYS A 37 0.91 -6.09 -12.26
CA LYS A 37 0.17 -5.28 -13.23
C LYS A 37 -1.34 -5.23 -12.92
N ASN A 38 -1.90 -6.31 -12.40
CA ASN A 38 -3.31 -6.41 -12.06
C ASN A 38 -3.61 -6.10 -10.58
N LYS A 39 -2.59 -5.70 -9.81
CA LYS A 39 -2.76 -5.37 -8.40
C LYS A 39 -3.23 -3.93 -8.28
N ASP A 40 -4.22 -3.70 -7.42
CA ASP A 40 -4.58 -2.36 -6.99
C ASP A 40 -3.55 -1.88 -5.95
N PHE A 41 -2.85 -0.80 -6.28
CA PHE A 41 -1.88 -0.13 -5.40
C PHE A 41 -2.51 1.06 -4.67
N SER A 42 -3.76 1.41 -4.96
CA SER A 42 -4.41 2.55 -4.34
C SER A 42 -4.58 2.33 -2.82
N ILE A 43 -4.28 3.39 -2.07
CA ILE A 43 -4.52 3.42 -0.62
C ILE A 43 -6.04 3.52 -0.41
N SER A 44 -6.60 2.56 0.32
CA SER A 44 -8.04 2.58 0.63
C SER A 44 -8.40 3.75 1.54
N GLU A 45 -9.66 4.20 1.50
CA GLU A 45 -10.12 5.30 2.34
C GLU A 45 -9.89 5.02 3.84
N ASP A 46 -10.18 3.79 4.28
CA ASP A 46 -9.89 3.33 5.64
C ASP A 46 -8.39 3.49 5.99
N GLU A 47 -7.49 3.16 5.07
CA GLU A 47 -6.04 3.27 5.28
C GLU A 47 -5.59 4.71 5.43
N ARG A 48 -6.10 5.61 4.58
CA ARG A 48 -5.84 7.05 4.70
C ARG A 48 -6.27 7.56 6.07
N GLU A 49 -7.49 7.22 6.49
CA GLU A 49 -8.01 7.68 7.77
C GLU A 49 -7.21 7.15 8.96
N ILE A 50 -6.78 5.88 8.90
CA ILE A 50 -5.88 5.29 9.92
C ILE A 50 -4.57 6.07 9.97
N ILE A 51 -3.95 6.35 8.83
CA ILE A 51 -2.69 7.10 8.73
C ILE A 51 -2.84 8.51 9.30
N GLU A 52 -3.89 9.23 8.91
CA GLU A 52 -4.16 10.59 9.39
C GLU A 52 -4.39 10.63 10.89
N LEU A 53 -5.13 9.68 11.43
CA LEU A 53 -5.39 9.62 12.87
C LEU A 53 -4.11 9.30 13.65
N CYS A 54 -3.24 8.44 13.13
CA CYS A 54 -1.93 8.18 13.71
C CYS A 54 -1.06 9.46 13.70
N LYS A 55 -0.99 10.17 12.58
CA LYS A 55 -0.25 11.44 12.45
C LYS A 55 -0.78 12.50 13.41
N LYS A 56 -2.10 12.67 13.50
CA LYS A 56 -2.77 13.61 14.41
C LYS A 56 -2.37 13.39 15.87
N HIS A 57 -2.18 12.14 16.27
CA HIS A 57 -1.79 11.75 17.62
C HIS A 57 -0.28 11.49 17.77
N ARG A 58 0.54 11.93 16.80
CA ARG A 58 2.01 11.77 16.79
C ARG A 58 2.46 10.33 17.04
N PHE A 59 1.70 9.36 16.52
CA PHE A 59 1.96 7.92 16.64
C PHE A 59 1.99 7.38 18.08
N THR A 60 1.60 8.17 19.09
CA THR A 60 1.54 7.73 20.50
C THR A 60 0.45 6.66 20.73
N TYR A 61 -0.58 6.66 19.89
CA TYR A 61 -1.71 5.76 20.04
C TYR A 61 -1.46 4.44 19.31
N GLY A 62 -1.42 3.36 20.08
CA GLY A 62 -1.39 2.01 19.52
C GLY A 62 -2.70 1.61 18.82
N TYR A 63 -2.64 0.51 18.07
CA TYR A 63 -3.72 0.08 17.17
C TYR A 63 -5.09 -0.11 17.84
N ARG A 64 -5.12 -0.57 19.10
CA ARG A 64 -6.37 -0.73 19.88
C ARG A 64 -7.10 0.61 20.04
N LYS A 65 -6.36 1.66 20.39
CA LYS A 65 -6.92 3.00 20.63
C LYS A 65 -7.36 3.65 19.31
N ILE A 66 -6.56 3.49 18.25
CA ILE A 66 -6.92 3.94 16.89
C ILE A 66 -8.20 3.25 16.39
N THR A 67 -8.32 1.93 16.58
CA THR A 67 -9.53 1.17 16.20
C THR A 67 -10.77 1.69 16.94
N ALA A 68 -10.66 1.93 18.25
CA ALA A 68 -11.77 2.45 19.04
C ALA A 68 -12.22 3.85 18.58
N LEU A 69 -11.27 4.71 18.19
CA LEU A 69 -11.58 6.05 17.68
C LEU A 69 -12.25 6.00 16.29
N LEU A 70 -11.76 5.14 15.39
CA LEU A 70 -12.35 4.96 14.06
C LEU A 70 -13.78 4.43 14.14
N ASN A 71 -14.02 3.41 14.98
CA ASN A 71 -15.35 2.83 15.14
C ASN A 71 -16.34 3.76 15.87
N ARG A 72 -15.86 4.77 16.59
CA ARG A 72 -16.71 5.81 17.18
C ARG A 72 -17.06 6.91 16.18
N LYS A 73 -16.15 7.21 15.25
CA LYS A 73 -16.32 8.25 14.23
C LYS A 73 -17.16 7.75 13.05
N ASN A 74 -17.02 6.48 12.70
CA ASN A 74 -17.63 5.89 11.52
C ASN A 74 -18.76 4.93 11.89
N ASN A 75 -19.85 4.96 11.11
CA ASN A 75 -20.95 4.00 11.25
C ASN A 75 -20.58 2.58 10.78
N LYS A 76 -19.39 2.40 10.18
CA LYS A 76 -18.89 1.11 9.68
C LYS A 76 -17.69 0.66 10.51
N PRO A 77 -17.80 -0.41 11.31
CA PRO A 77 -16.69 -0.88 12.13
C PRO A 77 -15.55 -1.44 11.26
N ILE A 78 -14.33 -1.00 11.52
CA ILE A 78 -13.10 -1.48 10.89
C ILE A 78 -12.50 -2.60 11.75
N ASN A 79 -12.03 -3.66 11.10
CA ASN A 79 -11.39 -4.78 11.79
C ASN A 79 -10.04 -4.34 12.39
N HIS A 80 -9.86 -4.56 13.69
CA HIS A 80 -8.61 -4.25 14.41
C HIS A 80 -7.36 -4.90 13.79
N LYS A 81 -7.48 -6.07 13.14
CA LYS A 81 -6.36 -6.72 12.42
C LYS A 81 -5.92 -5.94 11.17
N LYS A 82 -6.83 -5.22 10.52
CA LYS A 82 -6.50 -4.33 9.40
C LYS A 82 -5.74 -3.12 9.94
N VAL A 83 -6.26 -2.47 10.98
CA VAL A 83 -5.62 -1.33 11.67
C VAL A 83 -4.22 -1.69 12.17
N GLN A 84 -4.08 -2.85 12.82
CA GLN A 84 -2.80 -3.33 13.33
C GLN A 84 -1.77 -3.51 12.20
N ARG A 85 -2.15 -4.18 11.10
CA ARG A 85 -1.25 -4.36 9.96
C ARG A 85 -0.75 -3.02 9.42
N ILE A 86 -1.64 -2.05 9.26
CA ILE A 86 -1.29 -0.73 8.73
C ILE A 86 -0.34 0.01 9.68
N ILE A 87 -0.63 0.03 10.98
CA ILE A 87 0.22 0.72 11.97
C ILE A 87 1.60 0.09 12.08
N VAL A 88 1.68 -1.25 12.07
CA VAL A 88 2.97 -1.96 12.07
C VAL A 88 3.76 -1.57 10.83
N THR A 89 3.16 -1.65 9.64
CA THR A 89 3.80 -1.20 8.40
C THR A 89 4.25 0.27 8.44
N LEU A 90 3.54 1.16 9.15
CA LEU A 90 3.90 2.58 9.27
C LEU A 90 5.03 2.87 10.27
N LEU A 91 5.20 2.02 11.28
CA LEU A 91 6.24 2.17 12.31
C LEU A 91 7.55 1.46 11.95
N ASP A 92 7.51 0.55 10.98
CA ASP A 92 8.66 -0.24 10.51
C ASP A 92 9.35 0.37 9.26
N ILE A 93 9.05 1.63 8.89
CA ILE A 93 9.64 2.38 7.77
C ILE A 93 10.49 3.54 8.29
#